data_AF-A0A935HP56-F1
#
_entry.id   AF-A0A935HP56-F1
#
_cell.length_a   1.000
_cell.length_b   1.000
_cell.length_c   1.000
_cell.angle_alpha   90.00
_cell.angle_beta   90.00
_cell.angle_gamma   90.00
#
_symmetry.space_group_name_H-M   'P 1'
#
loop_
_entity.id
_entity.type
_entity.pdbx_description
1 polymer ?
#
loop_
_entity_poly.entity_id
_entity_poly.type
_entity_poly.pdbx_seq_one_letter_code
_entity_poly.pdbx_strand_id
1 'polypeptide(L)'
;MKRRDTLFLVGLLTLGSCAPVKQIETAKTLNIYGPGVIHHPVIADLDVSNNKVNGSASGLSTNLSSVKSEAISDAVKTAGADLLVEPVFVIQPVGSRVNVTVTGFPASYKNFRAATQADLPLLEAGVMQRAKTTETVPEPVKKRGAAGAVVVLVLAIGTLAILGVAGGL
;
A
#
# COMPACT_ATOMS: atom_id res chain seq x y z
N MET A 1 23.23 -34.63 42.99
CA MET A 1 22.60 -33.55 42.21
C MET A 1 21.18 -33.98 41.89
N LYS A 2 20.19 -33.29 42.47
CA LYS A 2 18.80 -33.78 42.52
C LYS A 2 18.10 -33.44 41.20
N ARG A 3 17.11 -34.24 40.77
CA ARG A 3 16.25 -34.00 39.58
C ARG A 3 15.69 -32.57 39.49
N ARG A 4 15.59 -31.86 40.62
CA ARG A 4 15.15 -30.46 40.70
C ARG A 4 16.18 -29.47 40.12
N ASP A 5 17.46 -29.76 40.26
CA ASP A 5 18.55 -28.89 39.80
C ASP A 5 18.75 -29.02 38.28
N THR A 6 18.49 -30.21 37.74
CA THR A 6 18.52 -30.48 36.28
C THR A 6 17.37 -29.79 35.54
N LEU A 7 16.20 -29.66 36.17
CA LEU A 7 15.04 -29.00 35.57
C LEU A 7 15.24 -27.49 35.45
N PHE A 8 15.92 -26.88 36.42
CA PHE A 8 16.24 -25.45 36.42
C PHE A 8 17.27 -25.09 35.35
N LEU A 9 18.26 -25.95 35.13
CA LEU A 9 19.30 -25.75 34.11
C LEU A 9 18.74 -25.87 32.68
N VAL A 10 17.82 -26.81 32.45
CA VAL A 10 17.16 -26.99 31.14
C VAL A 10 16.18 -25.84 30.85
N GLY A 11 15.48 -25.31 31.86
CA GLY A 11 14.62 -24.15 31.70
C GLY A 11 15.37 -22.89 31.25
N LEU A 12 16.58 -22.68 31.81
CA LEU A 12 17.38 -21.48 31.50
C LEU A 12 17.94 -21.49 30.07
N LEU A 13 18.19 -22.66 29.47
CA LEU A 13 18.68 -22.78 28.09
C LEU A 13 17.61 -22.46 27.02
N THR A 14 16.33 -22.54 27.36
CA THR A 14 15.25 -22.34 26.37
C THR A 14 14.90 -20.87 26.10
N LEU A 15 15.42 -19.94 26.90
CA LEU A 15 15.14 -18.50 26.78
C LEU A 15 16.13 -17.75 25.86
N GLY A 16 17.15 -18.43 25.33
CA GLY A 16 18.22 -17.83 24.53
C GLY A 16 17.97 -17.69 23.03
N SER A 17 16.89 -18.25 22.48
CA SER A 17 16.63 -18.22 21.03
C SER A 17 15.67 -17.10 20.64
N CYS A 18 16.03 -15.86 20.97
CA CYS A 18 15.54 -14.67 20.29
C CYS A 18 16.73 -14.08 19.53
N ALA A 19 17.14 -14.73 18.43
CA ALA A 19 18.00 -14.05 17.47
C ALA A 19 17.23 -12.82 16.95
N PRO A 20 17.80 -11.61 16.97
CA PRO A 20 17.16 -10.48 16.32
C PRO A 20 17.08 -10.82 14.84
N VAL A 21 15.86 -10.94 14.32
CA VAL A 21 15.61 -11.02 12.88
C VAL A 21 16.33 -9.83 12.27
N LYS A 22 17.42 -10.07 11.55
CA LYS A 22 18.06 -9.04 10.73
C LYS A 22 16.96 -8.52 9.81
N GLN A 23 16.57 -7.26 9.98
CA GLN A 23 15.75 -6.57 8.99
C GLN A 23 16.53 -6.67 7.68
N ILE A 24 16.06 -7.54 6.78
CA ILE A 24 16.56 -7.57 5.41
C ILE A 24 15.99 -6.30 4.80
N GLU A 25 16.78 -5.23 4.77
CA GLU A 25 16.45 -4.04 3.97
C GLU A 25 16.52 -4.45 2.49
N THR A 26 15.40 -4.96 1.95
CA THR A 26 15.29 -5.41 0.56
C THR A 26 15.12 -4.27 -0.46
N ALA A 27 15.18 -3.02 -0.04
CA ALA A 27 15.31 -1.90 -0.96
C ALA A 27 15.91 -0.70 -0.25
N LYS A 28 17.08 -0.24 -0.69
CA LYS A 28 17.51 1.13 -0.41
C LYS A 28 16.61 2.05 -1.23
N THR A 29 15.52 2.50 -0.64
CA THR A 29 14.63 3.48 -1.25
C THR A 29 15.14 4.87 -0.88
N LEU A 30 15.36 5.71 -1.90
CA LEU A 30 15.61 7.12 -1.70
C LEU A 30 14.26 7.81 -1.88
N ASN A 31 13.62 8.17 -0.76
CA ASN A 31 12.42 8.99 -0.80
C ASN A 31 12.77 10.31 -1.48
N ILE A 32 12.02 10.67 -2.52
CA ILE A 32 12.16 11.96 -3.20
C ILE A 32 11.52 13.01 -2.27
N TYR A 33 12.37 13.79 -1.61
CA TYR A 33 11.95 14.82 -0.65
C TYR A 33 11.87 16.20 -1.33
N GLY A 34 10.73 16.89 -1.18
CA GLY A 34 10.53 18.27 -1.66
C GLY A 34 10.24 18.41 -3.17
N PRO A 35 10.19 19.65 -3.71
CA PRO A 35 9.87 19.93 -5.13
C PRO A 35 10.95 19.45 -6.11
N GLY A 36 11.91 18.62 -5.67
CA GLY A 36 13.09 18.21 -6.43
C GLY A 36 12.81 17.30 -7.63
N VAL A 37 11.56 16.87 -7.83
CA VAL A 37 11.13 16.22 -9.07
C VAL A 37 10.06 17.07 -9.73
N ILE A 38 10.49 17.79 -10.77
CA ILE A 38 9.58 18.46 -11.70
C ILE A 38 9.02 17.37 -12.61
N HIS A 39 7.80 16.94 -12.34
CA HIS A 39 7.11 16.01 -13.22
C HIS A 39 6.68 16.72 -14.51
N HIS A 40 7.28 16.33 -15.63
CA HIS A 40 6.78 16.71 -16.95
C HIS A 40 5.51 15.92 -17.24
N PRO A 41 4.37 16.60 -17.51
CA PRO A 41 3.14 15.89 -17.85
C PRO A 41 3.29 15.20 -19.20
N VAL A 42 2.78 13.98 -19.27
CA VAL A 42 2.61 13.23 -20.52
C VAL A 42 1.21 13.50 -21.03
N ILE A 43 1.12 13.98 -22.26
CA ILE A 43 -0.14 14.17 -22.97
C ILE A 43 -0.40 12.91 -23.78
N ALA A 44 -1.64 12.44 -23.75
CA ALA A 44 -2.13 11.39 -24.62
C ALA A 44 -3.36 11.92 -25.36
N ASP A 45 -3.40 11.65 -26.66
CA ASP A 45 -4.60 11.87 -27.44
C ASP A 45 -5.61 10.78 -27.09
N LEU A 46 -6.89 11.13 -27.09
CA LEU A 46 -7.95 10.17 -26.84
C LEU A 46 -8.69 9.89 -28.14
N ASP A 47 -8.62 8.64 -28.61
CA ASP A 47 -9.38 8.18 -29.77
C ASP A 47 -10.74 7.67 -29.31
N VAL A 48 -11.78 8.49 -29.53
CA VAL A 48 -13.14 8.22 -29.07
C VAL A 48 -13.95 7.66 -30.23
N SER A 49 -14.53 6.47 -30.03
CA SER A 49 -15.45 5.89 -31.02
C SER A 49 -16.77 6.64 -31.07
N ASN A 50 -17.32 6.83 -32.28
CA ASN A 50 -18.64 7.45 -32.48
C ASN A 50 -19.81 6.55 -32.06
N ASN A 51 -19.57 5.26 -31.86
CA ASN A 51 -20.60 4.30 -31.49
C ASN A 51 -20.60 4.07 -29.98
N LYS A 52 -21.77 4.18 -29.36
CA LYS A 52 -21.93 3.87 -27.93
C LYS A 52 -21.83 2.37 -27.70
N VAL A 53 -21.26 2.01 -26.55
CA VAL A 53 -21.22 0.63 -26.05
C VAL A 53 -21.91 0.56 -24.71
N ASN A 54 -22.42 -0.64 -24.42
CA ASN A 54 -23.14 -0.92 -23.19
C ASN A 54 -22.35 -1.94 -22.37
N GLY A 55 -22.39 -1.80 -21.06
CA GLY A 55 -21.91 -2.81 -20.12
C GLY A 55 -22.91 -2.97 -18.99
N SER A 56 -22.90 -4.14 -18.35
CA SER A 56 -23.85 -4.46 -17.30
C SER A 56 -23.19 -5.21 -16.14
N ALA A 57 -23.67 -4.93 -14.92
CA ALA A 57 -23.26 -5.67 -13.73
C ALA A 57 -24.43 -5.76 -12.75
N SER A 58 -24.43 -6.81 -11.93
CA SER A 58 -25.50 -7.07 -10.97
C SER A 58 -24.94 -7.47 -9.61
N GLY A 59 -25.29 -6.71 -8.57
CA GLY A 59 -24.73 -6.90 -7.24
C GLY A 59 -25.68 -6.50 -6.13
N LEU A 60 -25.19 -6.51 -4.88
CA LEU A 60 -25.97 -6.02 -3.75
C LEU A 60 -26.13 -4.51 -3.82
N SER A 61 -27.34 -4.02 -3.49
CA SER A 61 -27.68 -2.60 -3.46
C SER A 61 -26.76 -1.77 -2.56
N THR A 62 -26.26 -2.36 -1.46
CA THR A 62 -25.32 -1.73 -0.52
C THR A 62 -23.97 -1.39 -1.17
N ASN A 63 -23.60 -2.07 -2.26
CA ASN A 63 -22.30 -1.93 -2.93
C ASN A 63 -22.45 -1.23 -4.29
N LEU A 64 -23.40 -0.32 -4.45
CA LEU A 64 -23.73 0.31 -5.73
C LEU A 64 -22.52 0.92 -6.47
N SER A 65 -21.57 1.50 -5.74
CA SER A 65 -20.34 2.06 -6.34
C SER A 65 -19.51 0.98 -7.05
N SER A 66 -19.30 -0.17 -6.40
CA SER A 66 -18.58 -1.30 -6.99
C SER A 66 -19.32 -1.87 -8.20
N VAL A 67 -20.65 -2.00 -8.13
CA VAL A 67 -21.46 -2.50 -9.26
C VAL A 67 -21.39 -1.54 -10.45
N LYS A 68 -21.35 -0.22 -10.23
CA LYS A 68 -21.11 0.77 -11.30
C LYS A 68 -19.74 0.59 -11.96
N SER A 69 -18.68 0.42 -11.15
CA SER A 69 -17.33 0.19 -11.66
C SER A 69 -17.22 -1.13 -12.44
N GLU A 70 -17.91 -2.17 -11.99
CA GLU A 70 -18.00 -3.45 -12.72
C GLU A 70 -18.72 -3.28 -14.06
N ALA A 71 -19.83 -2.54 -14.11
CA ALA A 71 -20.53 -2.25 -15.36
C ALA A 71 -19.66 -1.47 -16.36
N ILE A 72 -18.85 -0.51 -15.87
CA ILE A 72 -17.86 0.18 -16.71
C ILE A 72 -16.80 -0.80 -17.21
N SER A 73 -16.29 -1.66 -16.33
CA SER A 73 -15.28 -2.66 -16.70
C SER A 73 -15.79 -3.59 -17.79
N ASP A 74 -17.05 -4.03 -17.70
CA ASP A 74 -17.72 -4.86 -18.71
C ASP A 74 -17.83 -4.14 -20.07
N ALA A 75 -18.27 -2.87 -20.06
CA ALA A 75 -18.39 -2.06 -21.28
C ALA A 75 -17.03 -1.88 -21.99
N VAL A 76 -16.00 -1.52 -21.21
CA VAL A 76 -14.65 -1.23 -21.73
C VAL A 76 -13.97 -2.50 -22.24
N LYS A 77 -14.08 -3.63 -21.52
CA LYS A 77 -13.53 -4.93 -21.96
C LYS A 77 -14.19 -5.42 -23.24
N THR A 78 -15.52 -5.37 -23.32
CA THR A 78 -16.25 -5.79 -24.52
C THR A 78 -15.89 -4.95 -25.74
N ALA A 79 -15.65 -3.65 -25.54
CA ALA A 79 -15.24 -2.74 -26.60
C ALA A 79 -13.75 -2.78 -26.96
N GLY A 80 -12.91 -3.47 -26.16
CA GLY A 80 -11.45 -3.45 -26.33
C GLY A 80 -10.84 -2.05 -26.14
N ALA A 81 -11.46 -1.22 -25.29
CA ALA A 81 -11.06 0.16 -25.05
C ALA A 81 -10.27 0.30 -23.74
N ASP A 82 -9.73 1.48 -23.47
CA ASP A 82 -9.04 1.78 -22.20
C ASP A 82 -9.98 2.44 -21.18
N LEU A 83 -10.91 3.26 -21.67
CA LEU A 83 -11.86 3.99 -20.83
C LEU A 83 -13.20 4.23 -21.54
N LEU A 84 -14.18 4.68 -20.76
CA LEU A 84 -15.52 5.02 -21.24
C LEU A 84 -15.78 6.51 -21.02
N VAL A 85 -15.98 7.24 -22.11
CA VAL A 85 -16.30 8.68 -22.13
C VAL A 85 -17.81 8.86 -21.95
N GLU A 86 -18.18 9.85 -21.12
CA GLU A 86 -19.57 10.19 -20.79
C GLU A 86 -20.43 8.98 -20.38
N PRO A 87 -20.06 8.24 -19.32
CA PRO A 87 -20.83 7.10 -18.86
C PRO A 87 -22.18 7.53 -18.27
N VAL A 88 -23.27 7.01 -18.83
CA VAL A 88 -24.64 7.16 -18.32
C VAL A 88 -25.10 5.84 -17.71
N PHE A 89 -25.52 5.88 -16.44
CA PHE A 89 -25.95 4.69 -15.70
C PHE A 89 -27.47 4.61 -15.59
N VAL A 90 -28.00 3.43 -15.87
CA VAL A 90 -29.38 3.02 -15.60
C VAL A 90 -29.34 1.98 -14.49
N ILE A 91 -30.00 2.25 -13.36
CA ILE A 91 -30.00 1.40 -12.17
C ILE A 91 -31.40 0.83 -11.99
N GLN A 92 -31.51 -0.50 -11.98
CA GLN A 92 -32.76 -1.22 -11.80
C GLN A 92 -32.70 -2.02 -10.50
N PRO A 93 -33.45 -1.64 -9.45
CA PRO A 93 -33.50 -2.40 -8.21
C PRO A 93 -34.30 -3.69 -8.40
N VAL A 94 -33.75 -4.80 -7.90
CA VAL A 94 -34.37 -6.14 -7.91
C VAL A 94 -34.25 -6.72 -6.50
N GLY A 95 -35.23 -6.42 -5.64
CA GLY A 95 -35.20 -6.79 -4.22
C GLY A 95 -33.99 -6.19 -3.50
N SER A 96 -33.13 -7.03 -2.92
CA SER A 96 -31.89 -6.60 -2.26
C SER A 96 -30.73 -6.34 -3.24
N ARG A 97 -30.89 -6.69 -4.52
CA ARG A 97 -29.90 -6.53 -5.58
C ARG A 97 -30.21 -5.32 -6.46
N VAL A 98 -29.21 -4.89 -7.22
CA VAL A 98 -29.33 -3.87 -8.27
C VAL A 98 -28.68 -4.38 -9.54
N ASN A 99 -29.35 -4.17 -10.66
CA ASN A 99 -28.79 -4.36 -11.99
C ASN A 99 -28.43 -2.97 -12.51
N VAL A 100 -27.15 -2.76 -12.83
CA VAL A 100 -26.64 -1.50 -13.36
C VAL A 100 -26.25 -1.73 -14.80
N THR A 101 -26.80 -0.93 -15.70
CA THR A 101 -26.37 -0.84 -17.10
C THR A 101 -25.69 0.51 -17.29
N VAL A 102 -24.51 0.51 -17.91
CA VAL A 102 -23.81 1.74 -18.31
C VAL A 102 -23.78 1.83 -19.82
N THR A 103 -23.94 3.04 -20.34
CA THR A 103 -23.79 3.34 -21.77
C THR A 103 -22.86 4.53 -21.94
N GLY A 104 -21.96 4.48 -22.91
CA GLY A 104 -21.00 5.56 -23.15
C GLY A 104 -20.18 5.34 -24.41
N PHE A 105 -19.27 6.26 -24.71
CA PHE A 105 -18.39 6.17 -25.87
C PHE A 105 -17.07 5.52 -25.46
N PRO A 106 -16.71 4.35 -26.02
CA PRO A 106 -15.44 3.72 -25.70
C PRO A 106 -14.29 4.54 -26.31
N ALA A 107 -13.20 4.64 -25.57
CA ALA A 107 -12.04 5.39 -26.02
C ALA A 107 -10.71 4.73 -25.62
N SER A 108 -9.71 4.92 -26.46
CA SER A 108 -8.36 4.41 -26.26
C SER A 108 -7.33 5.52 -26.33
N TYR A 109 -6.27 5.39 -25.53
CA TYR A 109 -5.19 6.36 -25.57
C TYR A 109 -4.31 6.16 -26.82
N LYS A 110 -3.91 7.27 -27.44
CA LYS A 110 -2.97 7.31 -28.57
C LYS A 110 -1.92 8.39 -28.35
N ASN A 111 -0.80 8.26 -29.06
CA ASN A 111 0.24 9.29 -29.18
C ASN A 111 0.74 9.87 -27.84
N PHE A 112 1.15 9.01 -26.90
CA PHE A 112 1.79 9.46 -25.66
C PHE A 112 3.03 10.29 -25.96
N ARG A 113 3.03 11.56 -25.55
CA ARG A 113 4.13 12.50 -25.80
C ARG A 113 4.34 13.44 -24.62
N ALA A 114 5.55 13.97 -24.51
CA ALA A 114 5.81 15.06 -23.56
C ALA A 114 5.00 16.31 -23.94
N ALA A 115 4.49 17.01 -22.94
CA ALA A 115 3.82 18.29 -23.16
C ALA A 115 4.79 19.31 -23.80
N THR A 116 4.27 20.04 -24.77
CA THR A 116 4.95 21.12 -25.47
C THR A 116 4.32 22.47 -25.11
N GLN A 117 4.94 23.58 -25.52
CA GLN A 117 4.37 24.92 -25.26
C GLN A 117 2.98 25.11 -25.89
N ALA A 118 2.67 24.40 -26.98
CA ALA A 118 1.35 24.45 -27.60
C ALA A 118 0.25 23.82 -26.73
N ASP A 119 0.60 22.96 -25.77
CA ASP A 119 -0.35 22.26 -24.89
C ASP A 119 -0.64 23.05 -23.60
N LEU A 120 0.12 24.12 -23.33
CA LEU A 120 -0.06 24.96 -22.13
C LEU A 120 -1.50 25.44 -21.95
N PRO A 121 -2.22 25.94 -22.98
CA PRO A 121 -3.61 26.35 -22.81
C PRO A 121 -4.54 25.21 -22.40
N LEU A 122 -4.29 23.99 -22.90
CA LEU A 122 -5.08 22.80 -22.56
C LEU A 122 -4.79 22.32 -21.14
N LEU A 123 -3.53 22.42 -20.71
CA LEU A 123 -3.09 22.08 -19.37
C LEU A 123 -3.61 23.08 -18.31
N GLU A 124 -3.70 24.36 -18.64
CA GLU A 124 -4.28 25.39 -17.77
C GLU A 124 -5.80 25.27 -17.64
N ALA A 125 -6.49 24.89 -18.73
CA ALA A 125 -7.92 24.64 -18.72
C ALA A 125 -8.30 23.31 -18.03
N GLY A 126 -7.37 22.34 -18.00
CA GLY A 126 -7.60 21.01 -17.45
C GLY A 126 -7.42 20.91 -15.93
N VAL A 127 -8.19 20.02 -15.29
CA VAL A 127 -7.96 19.65 -13.88
C VAL A 127 -6.83 18.62 -13.82
N MET A 128 -5.60 19.10 -13.64
CA MET A 128 -4.44 18.24 -13.46
C MET A 128 -4.52 17.50 -12.11
N GLN A 129 -4.50 16.16 -12.13
CA GLN A 129 -4.34 15.38 -10.90
C GLN A 129 -2.91 15.57 -10.39
N ARG A 130 -2.75 16.39 -9.36
CA ARG A 130 -1.46 16.60 -8.70
C ARG A 130 -1.13 15.39 -7.83
N ALA A 131 0.07 14.85 -8.01
CA ALA A 131 0.61 13.86 -7.08
C ALA A 131 0.74 14.50 -5.70
N LYS A 132 0.09 13.91 -4.69
CA LYS A 132 0.19 14.38 -3.30
C LYS A 132 1.47 13.84 -2.70
N THR A 133 2.50 14.68 -2.61
CA THR A 133 3.73 14.34 -1.88
C THR A 133 3.45 14.36 -0.39
N THR A 134 3.80 13.30 0.32
CA THR A 134 3.69 13.23 1.79
C THR A 134 4.68 14.21 2.42
N GLU A 135 4.19 15.23 3.13
CA GLU A 135 5.02 16.06 4.00
C GLU A 135 5.49 15.24 5.21
N THR A 136 6.76 15.36 5.58
CA THR A 136 7.36 14.56 6.66
C THR A 136 6.87 15.02 8.03
N VAL A 137 6.20 14.14 8.77
CA VAL A 137 6.20 14.20 10.24
C VAL A 137 7.56 13.63 10.67
N PRO A 138 8.40 14.38 11.40
CA PRO A 138 9.71 13.88 11.83
C PRO A 138 9.52 12.61 12.67
N GLU A 139 10.14 11.50 12.26
CA GLU A 139 10.07 10.27 13.03
C GLU A 139 10.67 10.49 14.42
N PRO A 140 9.98 10.10 15.51
CA PRO A 140 10.52 10.24 16.84
C PRO A 140 11.74 9.33 16.97
N VAL A 141 12.90 9.95 17.22
CA VAL A 141 14.16 9.26 17.52
C VAL A 141 13.92 8.28 18.66
N LYS A 142 13.92 6.98 18.35
CA LYS A 142 13.75 5.90 19.34
C LYS A 142 14.95 5.90 20.30
N LYS A 143 14.83 6.60 21.43
CA LYS A 143 15.78 6.49 22.54
C LYS A 143 15.87 5.02 22.94
N ARG A 144 17.06 4.42 22.82
CA ARG A 144 17.35 3.10 23.39
C ARG A 144 17.15 3.19 24.90
N GLY A 145 16.05 2.62 25.39
CA GLY A 145 15.72 2.62 26.81
C GLY A 145 16.74 1.85 27.63
N ALA A 146 17.00 2.34 28.84
CA ALA A 146 17.94 1.77 29.82
C ALA A 146 17.68 0.30 30.20
N ALA A 147 16.54 -0.27 29.79
CA ALA A 147 16.18 -1.66 30.03
C ALA A 147 17.24 -2.66 29.50
N GLY A 148 17.89 -2.35 28.37
CA GLY A 148 18.96 -3.20 27.83
C GLY A 148 20.20 -3.28 28.74
N ALA A 149 20.53 -2.19 29.44
CA ALA A 149 21.65 -2.17 30.37
C ALA A 149 21.34 -2.91 31.68
N VAL A 150 20.07 -2.86 32.14
CA VAL A 150 19.63 -3.55 33.35
C VAL A 150 19.66 -5.07 33.17
N VAL A 151 19.24 -5.58 32.01
CA VAL A 151 19.26 -7.03 31.73
C VAL A 151 20.68 -7.58 31.69
N VAL A 152 21.64 -6.85 31.11
CA VAL A 152 23.06 -7.26 31.10
C VAL A 152 23.65 -7.28 32.52
N LEU A 153 23.27 -6.31 33.35
CA LEU A 153 23.79 -6.18 34.71
C LEU A 153 23.23 -7.27 35.64
N VAL A 154 21.96 -7.64 35.49
CA VAL A 154 21.35 -8.76 36.24
C VAL A 154 21.95 -10.10 35.84
N LEU A 155 22.25 -10.32 34.55
CA LEU A 155 22.91 -11.55 34.09
C LEU A 155 24.35 -11.66 34.62
N ALA A 156 25.11 -10.56 34.64
CA ALA A 156 26.47 -10.54 35.17
C ALA A 156 26.52 -10.86 36.68
N ILE A 157 25.61 -10.26 37.47
CA ILE A 157 25.53 -10.52 38.91
C ILE A 157 25.06 -11.96 39.18
N GLY A 158 24.11 -12.47 38.39
CA GLY A 158 23.65 -13.86 38.49
C GLY A 158 24.78 -14.87 38.25
N THR A 159 25.64 -14.63 37.26
CA THR A 159 26.79 -15.52 37.00
C THR A 159 27.85 -15.48 38.10
N LEU A 160 28.09 -14.31 38.72
CA LEU A 160 29.02 -14.18 39.83
C LEU A 160 28.51 -14.84 41.12
N ALA A 161 27.21 -14.78 41.39
CA ALA A 161 26.61 -15.43 42.55
C ALA A 161 26.67 -16.97 42.46
N ILE A 162 26.51 -17.53 41.26
CA ILE A 162 26.60 -18.98 41.04
C ILE A 162 28.05 -19.48 41.21
N LEU A 163 29.05 -18.70 40.76
CA LEU A 163 30.46 -19.01 40.95
C LEU A 163 30.92 -18.85 42.41
N GLY A 164 30.38 -17.87 43.15
CA GLY A 164 30.70 -17.65 44.57
C GLY A 164 30.16 -18.74 45.50
N VAL A 165 29.01 -19.36 45.17
CA VAL A 165 28.42 -20.45 45.99
C VAL A 165 29.08 -21.80 45.70
N ALA A 166 29.71 -21.99 44.54
CA ALA A 166 30.43 -23.21 44.19
C ALA A 166 31.88 -23.28 44.73
N GLY A 167 32.41 -22.19 45.31
CA GLY A 167 33.78 -22.10 45.83
C GLY A 167 33.88 -21.97 47.36
N GLY A 168 32.80 -22.20 48.10
CA GLY A 168 32.73 -21.93 49.55
C GLY A 168 31.96 -22.97 50.34
N LEU A 169 32.37 -24.25 50.27
CA LEU A 169 32.67 -25.15 51.39
C LEU A 169 33.24 -26.47 50.86
#